data_AF-A0A3D3XVJ1-F1
#
_entry.id   AF-A0A3D3XVJ1-F1
#
_cell.length_a   1.000
_cell.length_b   1.000
_cell.length_c   1.000
_cell.angle_alpha   90.00
_cell.angle_beta   90.00
_cell.angle_gamma   90.00
#
_symmetry.space_group_name_H-M   'P 1'
#
loop_
_entity.id
_entity.type
_entity.pdbx_description
1 polymer ?
#
loop_
_entity_poly.entity_id
_entity_poly.type
_entity_poly.pdbx_seq_one_letter_code
_entity_poly.pdbx_strand_id
1 'polypeptide(L)' 'WVPIAAASGGSGNSTALVGTPDQVAEAIVRYYDLGVRGVLIRGFDPLHDTVAYGRELIPAIRTMVAERDASQRALA' A
#
# COMPACT_ATOMS: atom_id res chain seq x y z
N TRP A 1 21.99 -7.67 -3.93
CA TRP A 1 20.56 -8.00 -3.73
C TRP A 1 19.77 -6.91 -2.98
N VAL A 2 20.31 -5.69 -2.78
CA VAL A 2 19.59 -4.54 -2.20
C VAL A 2 19.86 -3.21 -2.95
N PRO A 3 19.79 -3.16 -4.29
CA PRO A 3 20.15 -1.96 -5.05
C PRO A 3 19.29 -0.74 -4.67
N ILE A 4 18.03 -0.93 -4.29
CA ILE A 4 17.14 0.14 -3.82
C ILE A 4 17.62 0.72 -2.48
N ALA A 5 18.01 -0.14 -1.52
CA ALA A 5 18.55 0.32 -0.23
C ALA A 5 19.84 1.13 -0.43
N ALA A 6 20.72 0.65 -1.31
CA ALA A 6 21.96 1.34 -1.64
C ALA A 6 21.71 2.70 -2.31
N ALA A 7 20.74 2.78 -3.22
CA ALA A 7 20.39 4.01 -3.92
C ALA A 7 19.71 5.06 -3.02
N SER A 8 18.91 4.64 -2.04
CA SER A 8 18.20 5.54 -1.12
C SER A 8 18.98 5.86 0.16
N GLY A 9 20.19 5.30 0.34
CA GLY A 9 20.96 5.42 1.59
C GLY A 9 20.36 4.65 2.77
N GLY A 10 19.45 3.72 2.51
CA GLY A 10 18.80 2.89 3.51
C GLY A 10 19.57 1.60 3.85
N SER A 11 19.08 0.87 4.83
CA SER A 11 19.60 -0.46 5.22
C SER A 11 18.48 -1.50 5.23
N GLY A 12 18.85 -2.78 5.05
CA GLY A 12 17.94 -3.93 5.16
C GLY A 12 17.18 -4.30 3.88
N ASN A 13 16.06 -5.00 4.06
CA ASN A 13 15.23 -5.54 2.99
C ASN A 13 14.39 -4.41 2.38
N SER A 14 14.77 -3.90 1.21
CA SER A 14 14.00 -2.86 0.50
C SER A 14 13.17 -3.46 -0.62
N THR A 15 12.08 -4.12 -0.26
CA THR A 15 11.02 -4.49 -1.22
C THR A 15 10.03 -3.33 -1.33
N ALA A 16 9.65 -2.97 -2.55
CA ALA A 16 8.69 -1.91 -2.83
C ALA A 16 7.58 -2.41 -3.75
N LEU A 17 6.36 -1.93 -3.52
CA LEU A 17 5.27 -2.02 -4.49
C LEU A 17 5.38 -0.78 -5.38
N VAL A 18 5.53 -0.98 -6.70
CA VAL A 18 5.74 0.11 -7.66
C VAL A 18 4.69 0.01 -8.76
N GLY A 19 3.97 1.09 -8.99
CA GLY A 19 2.88 1.17 -9.96
C GLY A 19 2.07 2.46 -9.79
N THR A 20 0.92 2.54 -10.45
CA THR A 20 -0.07 3.60 -10.20
C THR A 20 -0.66 3.48 -8.79
N PRO A 21 -1.29 4.54 -8.24
CA PRO A 21 -1.94 4.47 -6.92
C PRO A 21 -2.93 3.30 -6.82
N ASP A 22 -3.73 3.06 -7.86
CA ASP A 22 -4.69 1.96 -7.90
C ASP A 22 -4.02 0.59 -7.89
N GLN A 23 -2.93 0.41 -8.64
CA GLN A 23 -2.17 -0.84 -8.66
C GLN A 23 -1.55 -1.13 -7.28
N VAL A 24 -1.01 -0.11 -6.63
CA VAL A 24 -0.43 -0.24 -5.29
C VAL A 24 -1.53 -0.51 -4.25
N ALA A 25 -2.68 0.16 -4.35
CA ALA A 25 -3.84 -0.10 -3.50
C ALA A 25 -4.33 -1.54 -3.64
N GLU A 26 -4.50 -2.04 -4.88
CA GLU A 26 -4.93 -3.42 -5.12
C GLU A 26 -3.95 -4.43 -4.48
N ALA A 27 -2.64 -4.21 -4.64
CA ALA A 27 -1.62 -5.06 -4.04
C ALA A 27 -1.69 -5.05 -2.50
N ILE A 28 -1.90 -3.89 -1.88
CA ILE A 28 -2.07 -3.77 -0.42
C ILE A 28 -3.34 -4.52 0.04
N VAL A 29 -4.44 -4.38 -0.68
CA VAL A 29 -5.71 -4.99 -0.28
C VAL A 29 -5.69 -6.51 -0.44
N ARG A 30 -4.84 -7.08 -1.33
CA ARG A 30 -4.60 -8.53 -1.33
C ARG A 30 -4.02 -9.04 -0.01
N TYR A 31 -3.21 -8.25 0.70
CA TYR A 31 -2.77 -8.62 2.06
C TYR A 31 -3.91 -8.54 3.08
N TYR A 32 -4.85 -7.60 2.91
CA TYR A 32 -6.05 -7.54 3.73
C TYR A 32 -6.90 -8.81 3.59
N ASP A 33 -7.06 -9.31 2.35
CA ASP A 33 -7.73 -10.57 2.03
C ASP A 33 -7.06 -11.77 2.74
N LEU A 34 -5.74 -11.70 2.95
CA LEU A 34 -4.96 -12.71 3.69
C LEU A 34 -5.00 -12.55 5.22
N GLY A 35 -5.74 -11.58 5.76
CA GLY A 35 -5.88 -11.38 7.21
C GLY A 35 -5.01 -10.26 7.80
N VAL A 36 -4.19 -9.55 7.01
CA VAL A 36 -3.42 -8.40 7.50
C VAL A 36 -4.34 -7.23 7.80
N ARG A 37 -4.07 -6.49 8.87
CA ARG A 37 -4.91 -5.36 9.33
C ARG A 37 -4.19 -4.03 9.50
N GLY A 38 -2.87 -4.04 9.39
CA GLY A 38 -2.05 -2.83 9.48
C GLY A 38 -0.90 -2.88 8.49
N VAL A 39 -0.59 -1.74 7.89
CA VAL A 39 0.55 -1.57 7.00
C VAL A 39 1.34 -0.33 7.43
N LEU A 40 2.66 -0.42 7.36
CA LEU A 40 3.58 0.71 7.53
C LEU A 40 4.14 1.05 6.15
N ILE A 41 3.78 2.23 5.63
CA ILE A 41 4.27 2.69 4.32
C ILE A 41 5.41 3.67 4.57
N ARG A 42 6.58 3.40 3.96
CA ARG A 42 7.68 4.37 3.87
C ARG A 42 7.96 4.68 2.41
N GLY A 43 7.87 5.96 2.09
CA GLY A 43 8.25 6.49 0.79
C GLY A 43 9.75 6.77 0.65
N PHE A 44 10.14 7.26 -0.52
CA PHE A 44 11.50 7.72 -0.82
C PHE A 44 11.65 9.23 -0.63
N ASP A 45 10.60 10.01 -0.85
CA ASP A 45 10.51 11.45 -0.56
C ASP A 45 9.39 11.68 0.47
N PRO A 46 9.70 11.68 1.78
CA PRO A 46 8.68 11.63 2.83
C PRO A 46 7.61 12.73 2.74
N LEU A 47 7.97 13.94 2.32
CA LEU A 47 7.03 15.06 2.29
C LEU A 47 6.06 14.93 1.12
N HIS A 48 6.59 14.76 -0.10
CA HIS A 48 5.75 14.64 -1.29
C HIS A 48 4.95 13.34 -1.28
N ASP A 49 5.57 12.24 -0.85
CA ASP A 49 4.92 10.95 -0.75
C ASP A 49 3.76 10.98 0.23
N THR A 50 3.92 11.64 1.40
CA THR A 50 2.80 11.79 2.36
C THR A 50 1.60 12.50 1.73
N VAL A 51 1.84 13.55 0.93
CA VAL A 51 0.77 14.28 0.23
C VAL A 51 0.11 13.38 -0.82
N ALA A 52 0.90 12.68 -1.65
CA ALA A 52 0.40 11.77 -2.67
C ALA A 52 -0.40 10.61 -2.05
N TYR A 53 0.09 10.02 -0.95
CA TYR A 53 -0.61 8.95 -0.25
C TYR A 53 -1.94 9.42 0.31
N GLY A 54 -2.00 10.62 0.89
CA GLY A 54 -3.23 11.19 1.42
C GLY A 54 -4.27 11.49 0.34
N ARG A 55 -3.82 11.93 -0.84
CA ARG A 55 -4.70 12.29 -1.95
C ARG A 55 -5.21 11.10 -2.74
N GLU A 56 -4.34 10.13 -3.03
CA GLU A 56 -4.62 9.11 -4.05
C GLU A 56 -4.68 7.70 -3.43
N LEU A 57 -3.66 7.33 -2.63
CA LEU A 57 -3.49 5.94 -2.20
C LEU A 57 -4.44 5.52 -1.05
N ILE A 58 -4.44 6.29 0.05
CA ILE A 58 -5.22 5.95 1.25
C ILE A 58 -6.73 5.91 0.96
N PRO A 59 -7.32 6.86 0.20
CA PRO A 59 -8.72 6.77 -0.21
C PRO A 59 -9.01 5.52 -1.04
N ALA A 60 -8.17 5.19 -2.03
CA ALA A 60 -8.35 4.01 -2.87
C ALA A 60 -8.36 2.71 -2.07
N ILE A 61 -7.40 2.54 -1.14
CA ILE A 61 -7.35 1.38 -0.23
C ILE A 61 -8.64 1.27 0.59
N ARG A 62 -9.10 2.38 1.17
CA ARG A 62 -10.32 2.40 2.01
C ARG A 62 -11.56 2.00 1.22
N THR A 63 -11.71 2.51 0.00
CA THR A 63 -12.82 2.15 -0.89
C THR A 63 -12.81 0.64 -1.18
N MET A 64 -11.68 0.10 -1.62
CA MET A 64 -11.56 -1.32 -1.98
C MET A 64 -11.76 -2.27 -0.79
N VAL A 65 -11.34 -1.88 0.41
CA VAL A 65 -11.62 -2.64 1.65
C VAL A 65 -13.11 -2.61 1.96
N ALA A 66 -13.76 -1.43 1.89
CA ALA A 66 -15.19 -1.31 2.15
C ALA A 66 -16.04 -2.17 1.19
N GLU A 67 -15.67 -2.21 -0.09
CA GLU A 67 -16.31 -3.06 -1.11
C GLU A 67 -16.19 -4.55 -0.78
N ARG A 68 -15.01 -4.99 -0.33
CA ARG A 68 -14.79 -6.38 0.10
C ARG A 68 -15.61 -6.72 1.33
N ASP A 69 -15.58 -5.87 2.35
CA ASP A 69 -16.35 -6.09 3.57
C ASP A 69 -17.85 -6.14 3.29
N ALA A 70 -18.36 -5.29 2.38
CA ALA A 70 -19.74 -5.34 1.92
C ALA A 70 -20.05 -6.66 1.19
N SER A 71 -19.16 -7.09 0.31
CA SER A 71 -19.30 -8.35 -0.43
C SER A 71 -19.30 -9.57 0.51
N GLN A 72 -18.42 -9.60 1.50
CA GLN A 72 -18.37 -10.66 2.52
C GLN A 72 -19.66 -10.72 3.36
N ARG A 73 -20.20 -9.56 3.75
CA ARG A 73 -21.49 -9.49 4.46
C ARG A 73 -22.67 -9.96 3.62
N ALA A 74 -22.66 -9.71 2.32
CA ALA A 74 -23.74 -10.14 1.42
C ALA A 74 -23.74 -11.66 1.17
N LEU A 75 -22.59 -12.32 1.35
CA LEU A 75 -22.44 -13.77 1.20
C LEU A 75 -22.78 -14.55 2.49
N ALA A 76 -22.87 -13.87 3.63
CA ALA A 76 -23.18 -14.44 4.95
C ALA A 76 -24.68 -14.42 5.23
#